data_AF-A0A535C4M5-F1
#
_entry.id   AF-A0A535C4M5-F1
#
_cell.length_a   1.000
_cell.length_b   1.000
_cell.length_c   1.000
_cell.angle_alpha   90.00
_cell.angle_beta   90.00
_cell.angle_gamma   90.00
#
_symmetry.space_group_name_H-M   'P 1'
#
loop_
_entity.id
_entity.type
_entity.pdbx_description
1 polymer ?
#
loop_
_entity_poly.entity_id
_entity_poly.type
_entity_poly.pdbx_seq_one_letter_code
_entity_poly.pdbx_strand_id
1 'polypeptide(L)'
;MNPVARALWNPIVAKEYRTRMRTWRSPFAITLYIVLLGGLGWAVFAAMTSNTAGFGSQGTNYGQFLFLFLVIFQVVLLAFITPALTSGAISGERERQTLDLLFVTPIAPFSIIWGKLLASMSFVVLLLILSIPIFSLVFLFGGIELDQVVYAFAVTGATALMLGLVGIAFSSFFRRTLAATVAA
;
A
#
# COMPACT_ATOMS: atom_id res chain seq x y z
N MET A 1 -23.10 -20.70 7.27
CA MET A 1 -22.06 -19.64 7.37
C MET A 1 -21.49 -19.39 5.99
N ASN A 2 -21.57 -18.15 5.50
CA ASN A 2 -21.16 -17.80 4.13
C ASN A 2 -19.67 -18.14 3.88
N PRO A 3 -19.32 -18.67 2.69
CA PRO A 3 -17.93 -18.98 2.33
C PRO A 3 -17.03 -17.73 2.36
N VAL A 4 -17.61 -16.56 2.04
CA VAL A 4 -16.95 -15.23 2.13
C VAL A 4 -16.62 -14.86 3.58
N ALA A 5 -17.50 -15.17 4.53
CA ALA A 5 -17.27 -14.90 5.94
C ALA A 5 -16.19 -15.83 6.53
N ARG A 6 -16.06 -17.07 6.05
CA ARG A 6 -14.92 -17.95 6.42
C ARG A 6 -13.59 -17.49 5.82
N ALA A 7 -13.61 -16.90 4.61
CA ALA A 7 -12.42 -16.36 3.97
C ALA A 7 -11.92 -15.07 4.65
N LEU A 8 -12.83 -14.18 5.05
CA LEU A 8 -12.51 -12.94 5.77
C LEU A 8 -12.22 -13.19 7.26
N TRP A 9 -12.94 -14.14 7.89
CA TRP A 9 -12.71 -14.57 9.27
C TRP A 9 -11.74 -15.76 9.34
N ASN A 10 -10.66 -15.67 8.56
CA ASN A 10 -9.60 -16.66 8.62
C ASN A 10 -8.72 -16.35 9.84
N PRO A 11 -8.52 -17.29 10.79
CA PRO A 11 -7.65 -17.09 11.96
C PRO A 11 -6.22 -16.68 11.57
N ILE A 12 -5.79 -16.97 10.34
CA ILE A 12 -4.52 -16.53 9.77
C ILE A 12 -4.44 -14.99 9.66
N VAL A 13 -5.51 -14.33 9.17
CA VAL A 13 -5.55 -12.86 9.00
C VAL A 13 -5.49 -12.18 10.38
N ALA A 14 -6.26 -12.68 11.35
CA ALA A 14 -6.24 -12.16 12.71
C ALA A 14 -4.87 -12.36 13.39
N LYS A 15 -4.19 -13.48 13.11
CA LYS A 15 -2.84 -13.76 13.62
C LYS A 15 -1.80 -12.88 12.97
N GLU A 16 -1.85 -12.65 11.65
CA GLU A 16 -0.92 -11.77 10.94
C GLU A 16 -1.11 -10.30 11.32
N TYR A 17 -2.35 -9.83 11.44
CA TYR A 17 -2.64 -8.46 11.89
C TYR A 17 -2.05 -8.20 13.28
N ARG A 18 -2.30 -9.13 14.22
CA ARG A 18 -1.76 -9.05 15.59
C ARG A 18 -0.24 -9.18 15.64
N THR A 19 0.36 -9.98 14.76
CA THR A 19 1.82 -10.18 14.74
C THR A 19 2.56 -9.00 14.11
N ARG A 20 1.98 -8.38 13.06
CA ARG A 20 2.56 -7.18 12.41
C ARG A 20 2.48 -5.96 13.32
N MET A 21 1.36 -5.75 14.03
CA MET A 21 1.22 -4.63 14.97
C MET A 21 2.08 -4.75 16.23
N ARG A 22 2.57 -5.94 16.55
CA ARG A 22 3.37 -6.19 17.75
C ARG A 22 4.86 -5.86 17.57
N THR A 23 5.30 -5.60 16.34
CA THR A 23 6.70 -5.29 16.02
C THR A 23 6.84 -3.81 15.66
N TRP A 24 7.81 -3.12 16.27
CA TRP A 24 8.14 -1.69 16.05
C TRP A 24 8.33 -1.27 14.57
N ARG A 25 8.56 -2.24 13.69
CA ARG A 25 8.73 -2.02 12.24
C ARG A 25 7.45 -1.54 11.55
N SER A 26 6.28 -2.00 11.98
CA SER A 26 5.00 -1.62 11.36
C SER A 26 4.63 -0.15 11.58
N PRO A 27 4.63 0.39 12.82
CA PRO A 27 4.36 1.82 13.01
C PRO A 27 5.44 2.69 12.36
N PHE A 28 6.71 2.26 12.35
CA PHE A 28 7.78 2.99 11.68
C PHE A 28 7.58 3.09 10.16
N ALA A 29 7.14 2.01 9.50
CA ALA A 29 6.84 2.04 8.07
C ALA A 29 5.65 2.97 7.74
N ILE A 30 4.62 2.96 8.60
CA ILE A 30 3.46 3.84 8.47
C ILE A 30 3.87 5.31 8.64
N THR A 31 4.62 5.63 9.70
CA THR A 31 5.07 7.01 9.93
C THR A 31 5.99 7.49 8.83
N LEU A 32 6.93 6.67 8.37
CA LEU A 32 7.80 7.00 7.23
C LEU A 32 6.98 7.31 5.97
N TYR A 33 5.98 6.48 5.66
CA TYR A 33 5.10 6.70 4.51
C TYR A 33 4.36 8.04 4.59
N ILE A 34 3.73 8.33 5.73
CA ILE A 34 3.00 9.59 5.94
C ILE A 34 3.94 10.80 5.85
N VAL A 35 5.12 10.71 6.47
CA VAL A 35 6.11 11.79 6.46
C VAL A 35 6.65 12.03 5.06
N LEU A 36 6.92 10.99 4.28
CA LEU A 36 7.32 11.14 2.88
C LEU A 36 6.23 11.78 2.04
N LEU A 37 5.00 11.28 2.14
CA LEU A 37 3.89 11.76 1.32
C LEU A 37 3.48 13.21 1.69
N GLY A 38 3.36 13.51 2.98
CA GLY A 38 3.06 14.85 3.47
C GLY A 38 4.22 15.83 3.32
N GLY A 39 5.45 15.40 3.59
CA GLY A 39 6.67 16.21 3.47
C GLY A 39 6.96 16.60 2.02
N LEU A 40 6.79 15.68 1.06
CA LEU A 40 6.91 16.00 -0.35
C LEU A 40 5.76 16.86 -0.85
N GLY A 41 4.53 16.61 -0.39
CA GLY A 41 3.40 17.50 -0.67
C GLY A 41 3.68 18.95 -0.23
N TRP A 42 4.23 19.12 0.97
CA TRP A 42 4.64 20.43 1.47
C TRP A 42 5.82 21.03 0.70
N ALA A 43 6.84 20.24 0.35
CA ALA A 43 7.99 20.72 -0.42
C ALA A 43 7.59 21.24 -1.80
N VAL A 44 6.69 20.53 -2.50
CA VAL A 44 6.17 20.97 -3.79
C VAL A 44 5.32 22.24 -3.65
N PHE A 45 4.48 22.32 -2.62
CA PHE A 45 3.72 23.54 -2.32
C PHE A 45 4.65 24.74 -2.06
N ALA A 46 5.69 24.58 -1.25
CA ALA A 46 6.66 25.62 -0.95
C ALA A 46 7.43 26.08 -2.21
N ALA A 47 7.81 25.13 -3.08
CA ALA A 47 8.46 25.43 -4.34
C ALA A 47 7.54 26.20 -5.31
N MET A 48 6.24 25.92 -5.34
CA MET A 48 5.30 26.68 -6.16
C MET A 48 5.13 28.11 -5.66
N THR A 49 4.96 28.30 -4.35
CA THR A 49 4.84 29.63 -3.75
C THR A 49 6.07 30.48 -4.02
N SER A 50 7.28 29.92 -3.93
CA SER A 50 8.51 30.68 -4.16
C SER A 50 8.70 31.12 -5.62
N ASN A 51 8.30 30.30 -6.59
CA ASN A 51 8.35 30.66 -8.01
C ASN A 51 7.33 31.75 -8.40
N THR A 52 6.26 31.92 -7.61
CA THR A 52 5.19 32.89 -7.88
C THR A 52 5.56 34.32 -7.42
N ALA A 53 6.65 34.50 -6.67
CA ALA A 53 7.13 35.82 -6.24
C ALA A 53 7.73 36.68 -7.38
N GLY A 54 7.87 36.12 -8.59
CA GLY A 54 8.21 36.84 -9.82
C GLY A 54 6.97 37.15 -10.66
N PHE A 55 6.80 38.42 -11.02
CA PHE A 55 5.75 39.01 -11.86
C PHE A 55 4.88 38.03 -12.69
N GLY A 56 3.61 37.86 -12.26
CA GLY A 56 2.50 37.43 -13.11
C GLY A 56 1.95 36.01 -12.86
N SER A 57 1.20 35.82 -11.77
CA SER A 57 0.45 34.57 -11.54
C SER A 57 -0.93 34.58 -12.22
N GLN A 58 -0.94 34.51 -13.55
CA GLN A 58 -2.16 34.22 -14.29
C GLN A 58 -2.51 32.73 -14.15
N GLY A 59 -3.50 32.42 -13.31
CA GLY A 59 -4.35 31.22 -13.46
C GLY A 59 -3.73 29.85 -13.15
N THR A 60 -2.68 29.75 -12.33
CA THR A 60 -2.11 28.44 -11.98
C THR A 60 -3.07 27.66 -11.07
N ASN A 61 -3.62 26.55 -11.58
CA ASN A 61 -4.43 25.59 -10.81
C ASN A 61 -3.56 24.80 -9.81
N TYR A 62 -3.14 25.47 -8.72
CA TYR A 62 -2.26 24.89 -7.70
C TYR A 62 -2.80 23.58 -7.13
N GLY A 63 -4.11 23.51 -6.85
CA GLY A 63 -4.74 22.30 -6.33
C GLY A 63 -4.65 21.12 -7.30
N GLN A 64 -4.95 21.33 -8.59
CA GLN A 64 -4.91 20.27 -9.60
C GLN A 64 -3.50 19.72 -9.81
N PHE A 65 -2.48 20.59 -9.84
CA PHE A 65 -1.09 20.13 -9.98
C PHE A 65 -0.63 19.36 -8.74
N LEU A 66 -0.89 19.89 -7.54
CA LEU A 66 -0.52 19.23 -6.28
C LEU A 66 -1.20 17.87 -6.15
N PHE A 67 -2.48 17.80 -6.53
CA PHE A 67 -3.23 16.55 -6.55
C PHE A 67 -2.60 15.53 -7.48
N LEU A 68 -2.36 15.88 -8.75
CA LEU A 68 -1.78 14.98 -9.73
C LEU A 68 -0.39 14.49 -9.28
N PHE A 69 0.44 15.39 -8.76
CA PHE A 69 1.75 15.03 -8.22
C PHE A 69 1.65 14.04 -7.06
N LEU A 70 0.76 14.30 -6.10
CA LEU A 70 0.56 13.43 -4.94
C LEU A 70 -0.01 12.06 -5.32
N VAL A 71 -0.95 12.00 -6.27
CA VAL A 71 -1.48 10.72 -6.78
C VAL A 71 -0.37 9.90 -7.43
N ILE A 72 0.41 10.49 -8.34
CA ILE A 72 1.52 9.79 -9.00
C ILE A 72 2.50 9.28 -7.95
N PHE A 73 2.87 10.13 -7.00
CA PHE A 73 3.81 9.77 -5.95
C PHE A 73 3.27 8.66 -5.04
N GLN A 74 1.99 8.71 -4.68
CA GLN A 74 1.31 7.67 -3.92
C GLN A 74 1.33 6.33 -4.66
N VAL A 75 1.02 6.33 -5.97
CA VAL A 75 1.05 5.13 -6.81
C VAL A 75 2.46 4.55 -6.85
N VAL A 76 3.50 5.38 -7.03
CA VAL A 76 4.89 4.94 -7.03
C VAL A 76 5.28 4.33 -5.69
N LEU A 77 4.99 5.00 -4.57
CA LEU A 77 5.30 4.46 -3.24
C LEU A 77 4.61 3.12 -2.99
N LEU A 78 3.32 3.03 -3.30
CA LEU A 78 2.58 1.78 -3.15
C LEU A 78 3.05 0.70 -4.12
N ALA A 79 3.51 1.09 -5.31
CA ALA A 79 4.07 0.15 -6.27
C ALA A 79 5.38 -0.48 -5.78
N PHE A 80 6.18 0.23 -4.98
CA PHE A 80 7.36 -0.35 -4.33
C PHE A 80 7.04 -1.11 -3.04
N ILE A 81 6.12 -0.59 -2.23
CA ILE A 81 5.77 -1.18 -0.94
C ILE A 81 5.00 -2.50 -1.12
N THR A 82 4.09 -2.57 -2.09
CA THR A 82 3.17 -3.71 -2.24
C THR A 82 3.88 -5.01 -2.60
N PRO A 83 4.79 -5.06 -3.61
CA PRO A 83 5.63 -6.22 -3.87
C PRO A 83 6.52 -6.57 -2.68
N ALA A 84 7.10 -5.58 -1.99
CA ALA A 84 7.94 -5.84 -0.83
C ALA A 84 7.18 -6.54 0.32
N LEU A 85 5.89 -6.21 0.51
CA LEU A 85 5.03 -6.83 1.53
C LEU A 85 4.47 -8.20 1.12
N THR A 86 4.34 -8.46 -0.18
CA THR A 86 3.68 -9.66 -0.74
C THR A 86 4.68 -10.74 -1.18
N SER A 87 5.83 -10.35 -1.74
CA SER A 87 6.92 -11.26 -2.15
C SER A 87 7.57 -12.01 -0.98
N GLY A 88 7.54 -11.44 0.22
CA GLY A 88 7.98 -12.12 1.44
C GLY A 88 6.92 -13.02 2.07
N ALA A 89 5.67 -13.01 1.58
CA ALA A 89 4.57 -13.66 2.27
C ALA A 89 4.68 -15.20 2.23
N ILE A 90 5.18 -15.82 1.16
CA ILE A 90 5.37 -17.28 1.11
C ILE A 90 6.83 -17.64 1.40
N SER A 91 7.78 -16.91 0.81
CA SER A 91 9.21 -17.15 1.02
C SER A 91 9.64 -16.95 2.48
N GLY A 92 9.00 -16.04 3.23
CA GLY A 92 9.33 -15.78 4.64
C GLY A 92 8.94 -16.93 5.57
N GLU A 93 7.80 -17.57 5.33
CA GLU A 93 7.42 -18.81 6.04
C GLU A 93 8.33 -19.98 5.66
N ARG A 94 8.82 -20.02 4.41
CA ARG A 94 9.79 -21.04 3.96
C ARG A 94 11.12 -20.91 4.69
N GLU A 95 11.59 -19.67 4.85
CA GLU A 95 12.83 -19.34 5.55
C GLU A 95 12.75 -19.62 7.07
N ARG A 96 11.56 -19.49 7.65
CA ARG A 96 11.29 -19.81 9.07
C ARG A 96 10.98 -21.29 9.33
N GLN A 97 11.02 -22.14 8.29
CA GLN A 97 10.67 -23.56 8.35
C GLN A 97 9.26 -23.83 8.92
N THR A 98 8.33 -22.88 8.78
CA THR A 98 6.95 -23.02 9.28
C THR A 98 5.98 -23.50 8.20
N LEU A 99 6.41 -23.57 6.93
CA LEU A 99 5.58 -24.08 5.83
C LEU A 99 5.16 -25.53 6.04
N ASP A 100 6.08 -26.39 6.46
CA ASP A 100 5.79 -27.82 6.67
C ASP A 100 4.76 -28.00 7.78
N LEU A 101 4.85 -27.19 8.84
CA LEU A 101 3.87 -27.16 9.92
C LEU A 101 2.50 -26.67 9.46
N LEU A 102 2.46 -25.75 8.48
CA LEU A 102 1.23 -25.22 7.91
C LEU A 102 0.50 -26.28 7.06
N PHE A 103 1.23 -27.11 6.31
CA PHE A 103 0.64 -28.19 5.49
C PHE A 103 0.09 -29.37 6.30
N VAL A 104 0.49 -29.51 7.56
CA VAL A 104 -0.07 -30.52 8.48
C VAL A 104 -1.42 -30.07 9.06
N THR A 105 -1.78 -28.78 8.94
CA THR A 105 -3.08 -28.29 9.40
C THR A 105 -4.20 -28.63 8.40
N PRO A 106 -5.46 -28.81 8.85
CA PRO A 106 -6.60 -29.18 7.99
C PRO A 106 -7.10 -28.02 7.10
N ILE A 107 -6.21 -27.10 6.71
CA ILE A 107 -6.52 -25.88 5.97
C ILE A 107 -6.17 -26.11 4.49
N ALA A 108 -7.10 -25.76 3.59
CA ALA A 108 -6.87 -25.92 2.16
C ALA A 108 -5.74 -25.00 1.66
N PRO A 109 -4.81 -25.46 0.79
CA PRO A 109 -3.71 -24.67 0.25
C PRO A 109 -4.15 -23.34 -0.38
N PHE A 110 -5.28 -23.35 -1.09
CA PHE A 110 -5.84 -22.14 -1.70
C PHE A 110 -6.25 -21.08 -0.66
N SER A 111 -6.79 -21.50 0.48
CA SER A 111 -7.18 -20.58 1.57
C SER A 111 -5.99 -19.97 2.30
N ILE A 112 -4.81 -20.62 2.24
CA ILE A 112 -3.56 -20.07 2.76
C ILE A 112 -3.08 -18.91 1.87
N ILE A 113 -3.10 -19.10 0.55
CA ILE A 113 -2.68 -18.07 -0.41
C ILE A 113 -3.58 -16.84 -0.29
N TRP A 114 -4.89 -17.04 -0.27
CA TRP A 114 -5.85 -15.95 -0.08
C TRP A 114 -5.73 -15.26 1.26
N GLY A 115 -5.50 -16.01 2.34
CA GLY A 115 -5.28 -15.43 3.67
C GLY A 115 -4.06 -14.51 3.70
N LYS A 116 -2.95 -14.93 3.06
CA LYS A 116 -1.72 -14.13 2.97
C LYS A 116 -1.87 -12.91 2.06
N LEU A 117 -2.60 -13.04 0.94
CA LEU A 117 -2.94 -11.91 0.08
C LEU A 117 -3.80 -10.90 0.84
N LEU A 118 -4.84 -11.35 1.53
CA LEU A 118 -5.69 -10.46 2.32
C LEU A 118 -4.93 -9.78 3.45
N ALA A 119 -4.05 -10.50 4.17
CA ALA A 119 -3.25 -9.92 5.24
C ALA A 119 -2.29 -8.84 4.71
N SER A 120 -1.61 -9.08 3.58
CA SER A 120 -0.74 -8.08 2.95
C SER A 120 -1.53 -6.90 2.38
N MET A 121 -2.66 -7.15 1.72
CA MET A 121 -3.55 -6.10 1.19
C MET A 121 -4.19 -5.25 2.28
N SER A 122 -4.50 -5.83 3.45
CA SER A 122 -5.06 -5.06 4.57
C SER A 122 -4.13 -3.90 4.99
N PHE A 123 -2.81 -4.10 4.89
CA PHE A 123 -1.84 -3.05 5.18
C PHE A 123 -1.82 -1.97 4.09
N VAL A 124 -1.95 -2.35 2.83
CA VAL A 124 -2.05 -1.37 1.72
C VAL A 124 -3.32 -0.54 1.86
N VAL A 125 -4.45 -1.17 2.18
CA VAL A 125 -5.72 -0.46 2.47
C VAL A 125 -5.56 0.48 3.66
N LEU A 126 -4.85 0.07 4.70
CA LEU A 126 -4.53 0.93 5.84
C LEU A 126 -3.73 2.17 5.40
N LEU A 127 -2.70 2.01 4.56
CA LEU A 127 -1.93 3.13 4.00
C LEU A 127 -2.81 4.06 3.15
N LEU A 128 -3.72 3.51 2.34
CA LEU A 128 -4.69 4.30 1.58
C LEU A 128 -5.58 5.13 2.52
N ILE A 129 -6.16 4.52 3.56
CA ILE A 129 -7.00 5.24 4.53
C ILE A 129 -6.21 6.37 5.21
N LEU A 130 -4.95 6.14 5.56
CA LEU A 130 -4.09 7.16 6.18
C LEU A 130 -3.70 8.28 5.23
N SER A 131 -3.77 8.08 3.92
CA SER A 131 -3.52 9.15 2.94
C SER A 131 -4.69 10.11 2.79
N ILE A 132 -5.92 9.70 3.13
CA ILE A 132 -7.14 10.53 3.05
C ILE A 132 -6.99 11.92 3.70
N PRO A 133 -6.51 12.09 4.95
CA PRO A 133 -6.35 13.41 5.54
C PRO A 133 -5.39 14.32 4.76
N ILE A 134 -4.35 13.76 4.11
CA ILE A 134 -3.43 14.55 3.30
C ILE A 134 -4.12 15.02 2.02
N PHE A 135 -4.87 14.14 1.34
CA PHE A 135 -5.66 14.51 0.16
C PHE A 135 -6.77 15.52 0.48
N SER A 136 -7.34 15.46 1.69
CA SER A 136 -8.32 16.44 2.18
C SER A 136 -7.73 17.86 2.25
N LEU A 137 -6.45 18.00 2.65
CA LEU A 137 -5.77 19.29 2.63
C LEU A 137 -5.59 19.84 1.22
N VAL A 138 -5.35 18.97 0.24
CA VAL A 138 -5.21 19.36 -1.17
C VAL A 138 -6.55 19.82 -1.75
N PHE A 139 -7.64 19.18 -1.34
CA PHE A 139 -8.99 19.54 -1.73
C PHE A 139 -9.36 20.97 -1.32
N LEU A 140 -8.80 21.47 -0.20
CA LEU A 140 -9.02 22.85 0.27
C LEU A 140 -8.48 23.92 -0.70
N PHE A 141 -7.46 23.62 -1.50
CA PHE A 141 -6.90 24.56 -2.47
C PHE A 141 -7.77 24.73 -3.73
N GLY A 142 -8.84 23.94 -3.87
CA GLY A 142 -9.78 24.02 -4.98
C GLY A 142 -9.24 23.46 -6.31
N GLY A 143 -10.12 23.36 -7.31
CA GLY A 143 -9.77 22.86 -8.64
C GLY A 143 -9.74 21.34 -8.79
N ILE A 144 -10.33 20.59 -7.85
CA ILE A 144 -10.42 19.13 -7.88
C ILE A 144 -11.86 18.72 -7.58
N GLU A 145 -12.41 17.83 -8.40
CA GLU A 145 -13.73 17.25 -8.19
C GLU A 145 -13.63 15.99 -7.32
N LEU A 146 -14.65 15.72 -6.49
CA LEU A 146 -14.67 14.54 -5.62
C LEU A 146 -14.54 13.24 -6.42
N ASP A 147 -15.11 13.21 -7.63
CA ASP A 147 -15.05 12.07 -8.54
C ASP A 147 -13.60 11.73 -8.90
N GLN A 148 -12.75 12.73 -9.15
CA GLN A 148 -11.33 12.53 -9.48
C GLN A 148 -10.56 11.89 -8.33
N VAL A 149 -10.88 12.26 -7.09
CA VAL A 149 -10.32 11.65 -5.89
C VAL A 149 -10.73 10.18 -5.81
N VAL A 150 -12.02 9.88 -5.97
CA VAL A 150 -12.52 8.50 -5.93
C VAL A 150 -11.86 7.64 -7.02
N TYR A 151 -11.74 8.14 -8.25
CA TYR A 151 -11.05 7.45 -9.32
C TYR A 151 -9.56 7.23 -9.01
N ALA A 152 -8.85 8.22 -8.47
CA ALA A 152 -7.44 8.07 -8.10
C ALA A 152 -7.23 6.98 -7.05
N PHE A 153 -8.07 6.95 -6.01
CA PHE A 153 -8.02 5.91 -4.98
C PHE A 153 -8.39 4.53 -5.54
N ALA A 154 -9.38 4.44 -6.41
CA ALA A 154 -9.78 3.19 -7.06
C ALA A 154 -8.66 2.62 -7.96
N VAL A 155 -8.06 3.47 -8.80
CA VAL A 155 -6.93 3.09 -9.66
C VAL A 155 -5.74 2.64 -8.81
N THR A 156 -5.39 3.39 -7.76
CA THR A 156 -4.28 3.04 -6.87
C THR A 156 -4.53 1.72 -6.13
N GLY A 157 -5.77 1.46 -5.71
CA GLY A 157 -6.15 0.18 -5.12
C GLY A 157 -6.04 -0.98 -6.12
N ALA A 158 -6.50 -0.76 -7.36
CA ALA A 158 -6.42 -1.76 -8.42
C ALA A 158 -4.97 -2.10 -8.81
N THR A 159 -4.10 -1.09 -8.93
CA THR A 159 -2.67 -1.30 -9.22
C THR A 159 -1.99 -2.04 -8.09
N ALA A 160 -2.27 -1.69 -6.83
CA ALA A 160 -1.76 -2.43 -5.68
C ALA A 160 -2.20 -3.90 -5.69
N LEU A 161 -3.48 -4.18 -5.99
CA LEU A 161 -3.97 -5.56 -6.10
C LEU A 161 -3.23 -6.35 -7.18
N MET A 162 -3.04 -5.77 -8.37
CA MET A 162 -2.27 -6.42 -9.44
C MET A 162 -0.83 -6.70 -9.02
N LEU A 163 -0.15 -5.71 -8.44
CA LEU A 163 1.23 -5.87 -7.96
C LEU A 163 1.35 -6.88 -6.83
N GLY A 164 0.34 -7.00 -5.96
CA GLY A 164 0.36 -8.01 -4.91
C GLY A 164 0.12 -9.43 -5.41
N LEU A 165 -0.72 -9.61 -6.45
CA LEU A 165 -0.86 -10.90 -7.12
C LEU A 165 0.46 -11.32 -7.77
N VAL A 166 1.12 -10.38 -8.46
CA VAL A 166 2.44 -10.58 -9.07
C VAL A 166 3.50 -10.90 -8.00
N GLY A 167 3.53 -10.15 -6.90
CA GLY A 167 4.45 -10.38 -5.79
C GLY A 167 4.29 -11.75 -5.15
N ILE A 168 3.04 -12.24 -4.98
CA ILE A 168 2.78 -13.60 -4.48
C ILE A 168 3.21 -14.66 -5.50
N ALA A 169 2.98 -14.44 -6.79
CA ALA A 169 3.44 -15.34 -7.85
C ALA A 169 4.97 -15.50 -7.80
N PHE A 170 5.71 -14.40 -7.70
CA PHE A 170 7.18 -14.42 -7.52
C PHE A 170 7.61 -15.03 -6.17
N SER A 171 6.87 -14.80 -5.08
CA SER A 171 7.11 -15.44 -3.78
C SER A 171 7.04 -16.97 -3.84
N SER A 172 6.15 -17.51 -4.68
CA SER A 172 6.01 -18.96 -4.86
C SER A 172 7.19 -19.58 -5.61
N PHE A 173 7.81 -18.81 -6.51
CA PHE A 173 8.90 -19.27 -7.37
C PHE A 173 10.27 -19.20 -6.67
N PHE A 174 10.49 -18.20 -5.81
CA PHE A 174 11.79 -17.96 -5.15
C PHE A 174 11.87 -18.49 -3.71
N ARG A 175 13.00 -19.13 -3.38
CA ARG A 175 13.28 -19.72 -2.06
C ARG A 175 13.79 -18.72 -1.00
N ARG A 176 14.24 -17.52 -1.41
CA ARG A 176 14.76 -16.47 -0.51
C ARG A 176 13.94 -15.19 -0.62
N THR A 177 13.59 -14.61 0.53
CA THR A 177 12.82 -13.37 0.66
C THR A 177 13.47 -12.20 -0.07
N LEU A 178 14.79 -12.01 0.07
CA LEU A 178 15.53 -10.92 -0.60
C LEU A 178 15.57 -11.06 -2.13
N ALA A 179 15.63 -12.29 -2.64
CA ALA A 179 15.60 -12.52 -4.09
C ALA A 179 14.19 -12.27 -4.66
N ALA A 180 13.16 -12.64 -3.91
CA ALA A 180 11.77 -12.42 -4.29
C ALA A 180 11.40 -10.92 -4.29
N THR A 181 11.93 -10.12 -3.35
CA THR A 181 11.69 -8.66 -3.31
C THR A 181 12.42 -7.89 -4.40
N VAL A 182 13.55 -8.40 -4.91
CA VAL A 182 14.32 -7.74 -5.98
C VAL A 182 13.81 -8.14 -7.37
N ALA A 183 13.22 -9.33 -7.49
CA ALA A 183 12.69 -9.85 -8.75
C ALA A 183 11.22 -9.45 -9.03
N ALA A 184 10.48 -8.99 -8.02
CA ALA A 184 9.09 -8.53 -8.13
C ALA A 184 9.02 -7.02 -8.35
#